data_AF-A0A7X8YSQ4-F1
#
_entry.id   AF-A0A7X8YSQ4-F1
#
_cell.length_a   1.000
_cell.length_b   1.000
_cell.length_c   1.000
_cell.angle_alpha   90.00
_cell.angle_beta   90.00
_cell.angle_gamma   90.00
#
_symmetry.space_group_name_H-M   'P 1'
#
loop_
_entity.id
_entity.type
_entity.pdbx_description
1 polymer ?
#
loop_
_entity_poly.entity_id
_entity_poly.type
_entity_poly.pdbx_seq_one_letter_code
_entity_poly.pdbx_strand_id
1 'polypeptide(L)'
;MTSNGIEAPLTPFIGKFVANVCHGIISSLRTPLPVRTFAYEIEGASVRIEVNRTDVPLKQRSQGFSRVIILDTVRGMLRHLKMADPEGAITIEVDLEGE
;
A
#
# COMPACT_ATOMS: atom_id res chain seq x y z
N MET A 1 1.41 9.06 -4.39
CA MET A 1 0.18 8.46 -3.81
C MET A 1 -1.01 9.21 -4.34
N THR A 2 -2.03 8.50 -4.82
CA THR A 2 -3.29 9.09 -5.28
C THR A 2 -4.47 8.49 -4.51
N SER A 3 -5.52 9.29 -4.33
CA SER A 3 -6.81 8.89 -3.75
C SER A 3 -7.92 9.45 -4.64
N ASN A 4 -8.79 8.57 -5.16
CA ASN A 4 -9.82 8.91 -6.17
C ASN A 4 -9.25 9.70 -7.38
N GLY A 5 -8.04 9.35 -7.83
CA GLY A 5 -7.37 10.03 -8.92
C GLY A 5 -6.79 11.42 -8.57
N ILE A 6 -6.93 11.87 -7.32
CA ILE A 6 -6.32 13.11 -6.83
C ILE A 6 -4.99 12.77 -6.17
N GLU A 7 -3.93 13.47 -6.58
CA GLU A 7 -2.62 13.35 -5.95
C GLU A 7 -2.67 13.94 -4.53
N ALA A 8 -2.29 13.12 -3.55
CA ALA A 8 -2.26 13.56 -2.17
C ALA A 8 -0.97 14.36 -1.89
N PRO A 9 -1.04 15.55 -1.26
CA PRO A 9 0.14 16.30 -0.90
C PRO A 9 0.89 15.60 0.23
N LEU A 10 1.97 14.88 -0.11
CA LEU A 10 2.81 14.19 0.85
C LEU A 10 3.94 15.11 1.30
N THR A 11 3.98 15.45 2.59
CA THR A 11 5.22 15.98 3.18
C THR A 11 6.28 14.87 3.22
N PRO A 12 7.59 15.20 3.33
CA PRO A 12 8.63 14.18 3.41
C PRO A 12 8.42 13.16 4.53
N PHE A 13 7.95 13.63 5.69
CA PHE A 13 7.59 12.76 6.81
C PHE A 13 6.45 11.80 6.46
N ILE A 14 5.36 12.30 5.88
CA ILE A 14 4.19 11.48 5.54
C ILE A 14 4.55 10.45 4.47
N GLY A 15 5.26 10.87 3.40
CA GLY A 15 5.69 9.97 2.35
C GLY A 15 6.57 8.83 2.88
N LYS A 16 7.58 9.16 3.71
CA LYS A 16 8.46 8.16 4.33
C LYS A 16 7.72 7.25 5.30
N PHE A 17 6.79 7.79 6.10
CA PHE A 17 5.98 7.00 7.02
C PHE A 17 5.11 5.98 6.27
N VAL A 18 4.38 6.42 5.23
CA VAL A 18 3.55 5.54 4.39
C VAL A 18 4.42 4.47 3.71
N ALA A 19 5.55 4.86 3.12
CA ALA A 19 6.47 3.93 2.48
C ALA A 19 6.99 2.85 3.46
N ASN A 20 7.38 3.25 4.68
CA ASN A 20 7.85 2.31 5.70
C ASN A 20 6.77 1.32 6.16
N VAL A 21 5.54 1.80 6.37
CA VAL A 21 4.42 0.93 6.76
C VAL A 21 4.12 -0.07 5.64
N CYS A 22 4.01 0.41 4.40
CA CYS A 22 3.80 -0.44 3.23
C CYS A 22 4.94 -1.44 3.02
N HIS A 23 6.20 -1.03 3.25
CA HIS A 23 7.36 -1.91 3.19
C HIS A 23 7.34 -2.98 4.30
N GLY A 24 6.94 -2.62 5.51
CA GLY A 24 6.75 -3.54 6.64
C GLY A 24 5.69 -4.62 6.35
N ILE A 25 4.61 -4.25 5.69
CA ILE A 25 3.56 -5.18 5.24
C ILE A 25 4.13 -6.18 4.22
N ILE A 26 4.73 -5.71 3.12
CA ILE A 26 5.22 -6.62 2.07
C ILE A 26 6.38 -7.50 2.55
N SER A 27 7.24 -7.00 3.44
CA SER A 27 8.32 -7.81 4.02
C SER A 27 7.80 -8.93 4.94
N SER A 28 6.58 -8.79 5.46
CA SER A 28 5.88 -9.85 6.21
C SER A 28 5.18 -10.87 5.29
N LEU A 29 5.12 -10.60 3.99
CA LEU A 29 4.56 -11.49 2.97
C LEU A 29 5.68 -12.26 2.26
N ARG A 30 5.30 -13.32 1.54
CA ARG A 30 6.23 -14.01 0.64
C ARG A 30 6.33 -13.20 -0.66
N THR A 31 7.31 -12.30 -0.74
CA THR A 31 7.55 -11.44 -1.91
C THR A 31 8.92 -11.70 -2.53
N PRO A 32 9.14 -11.28 -3.78
CA PRO A 32 10.47 -11.25 -4.37
C PRO A 32 11.41 -10.35 -3.54
N LEU A 33 12.66 -10.79 -3.39
CA LEU A 33 13.72 -10.04 -2.70
C LEU A 33 14.94 -9.87 -3.63
N PRO A 34 15.72 -8.77 -3.49
CA PRO A 34 15.45 -7.61 -2.64
C PRO A 34 14.26 -6.79 -3.16
N VAL A 35 13.53 -6.11 -2.29
CA VAL A 35 12.46 -5.18 -2.69
C VAL A 35 13.10 -3.91 -3.24
N ARG A 36 12.74 -3.53 -4.47
CA ARG A 36 13.21 -2.31 -5.15
C ARG A 36 12.06 -1.35 -5.41
N THR A 37 10.95 -1.89 -5.91
CA THR A 37 9.72 -1.13 -6.11
C THR A 37 8.54 -1.89 -5.55
N PHE A 38 7.51 -1.17 -5.13
CA PHE A 38 6.23 -1.79 -4.82
C PHE A 38 5.07 -0.83 -5.04
N ALA A 39 3.92 -1.40 -5.36
CA ALA A 39 2.68 -0.69 -5.54
C ALA A 39 1.53 -1.37 -4.79
N TYR A 40 0.60 -0.56 -4.29
CA TYR A 40 -0.65 -0.97 -3.70
C TYR A 40 -1.79 -0.33 -4.48
N GLU A 41 -2.79 -1.13 -4.85
CA GLU A 41 -4.07 -0.65 -5.35
C GLU A 41 -5.17 -1.18 -4.42
N ILE A 42 -5.95 -0.26 -3.86
CA ILE A 42 -7.04 -0.58 -2.94
C ILE A 42 -8.32 0.08 -3.46
N GLU A 43 -9.35 -0.72 -3.72
CA GLU A 43 -10.65 -0.23 -4.16
C GLU A 43 -11.76 -1.04 -3.50
N GLY A 44 -12.65 -0.36 -2.75
CA GLY A 44 -13.73 -1.02 -2.02
C GLY A 44 -13.20 -2.01 -0.99
N ALA A 45 -13.21 -3.29 -1.31
CA ALA A 45 -12.59 -4.31 -0.47
C ALA A 45 -11.49 -5.07 -1.21
N SER A 46 -11.17 -4.72 -2.45
CA SER A 46 -10.06 -5.32 -3.20
C SER A 46 -8.74 -4.74 -2.73
N VAL A 47 -7.70 -5.58 -2.68
CA VAL A 47 -6.33 -5.19 -2.42
C VAL A 47 -5.45 -5.93 -3.43
N ARG A 48 -4.71 -5.17 -4.23
CA ARG A 48 -3.66 -5.68 -5.09
C ARG A 48 -2.33 -5.12 -4.62
N ILE A 49 -1.31 -5.97 -4.60
CA ILE A 49 0.06 -5.59 -4.26
C ILE A 49 0.96 -6.11 -5.35
N GLU A 50 1.78 -5.21 -5.88
CA GLU A 50 2.85 -5.53 -6.82
C GLU A 50 4.20 -5.25 -6.13
N VAL A 51 5.15 -6.17 -6.22
CA VAL A 51 6.52 -5.98 -5.74
C VAL A 51 7.46 -6.32 -6.88
N ASN A 52 8.38 -5.41 -7.22
CA ASN A 52 9.31 -5.55 -8.35
C ASN A 52 8.58 -5.95 -9.65
N ARG A 53 7.44 -5.32 -9.94
CA ARG A 53 6.59 -5.63 -11.11
C ARG A 53 6.03 -7.05 -11.14
N THR A 54 5.95 -7.70 -9.98
CA THR A 54 5.37 -9.03 -9.81
C THR A 54 4.21 -8.97 -8.82
N ASP A 55 3.04 -9.44 -9.24
CA ASP A 55 1.88 -9.54 -8.36
C ASP A 55 2.17 -10.45 -7.17
N VAL A 56 1.90 -9.95 -5.97
CA VAL A 56 2.01 -10.73 -4.74
C VAL A 56 0.71 -11.53 -4.58
N PRO A 57 0.77 -12.88 -4.65
CA PRO A 57 -0.42 -13.69 -4.53
C PRO A 57 -0.87 -13.71 -3.07
N LEU A 58 -1.76 -12.79 -2.71
CA LEU A 58 -2.68 -13.01 -1.60
C LEU A 58 -3.47 -14.28 -1.99
N LYS A 59 -3.59 -15.36 -1.18
CA LYS A 59 -4.27 -16.63 -1.57
C LYS A 59 -5.65 -16.86 -0.92
N GLN A 60 -6.65 -17.28 -1.70
CA GLN A 60 -8.10 -17.34 -1.38
C GLN A 60 -8.55 -18.09 -0.10
N ARG A 61 -7.73 -18.92 0.53
CA ARG A 61 -8.16 -19.73 1.71
C ARG A 61 -7.70 -19.19 3.08
N SER A 62 -6.63 -18.41 3.13
CA SER A 62 -6.19 -17.62 4.31
C SER A 62 -6.36 -16.10 4.07
N GLN A 63 -6.91 -15.74 2.91
CA GLN A 63 -7.02 -14.39 2.37
C GLN A 63 -7.95 -13.45 3.11
N GLY A 64 -8.76 -13.94 4.06
CA GLY A 64 -9.53 -13.04 4.91
C GLY A 64 -8.60 -12.18 5.74
N PHE A 65 -7.72 -12.81 6.51
CA PHE A 65 -6.91 -12.12 7.50
C PHE A 65 -5.89 -11.15 6.89
N SER A 66 -5.03 -11.60 5.97
CA SER A 66 -3.99 -10.73 5.39
C SER A 66 -4.61 -9.55 4.65
N ARG A 67 -5.65 -9.79 3.84
CA ARG A 67 -6.35 -8.72 3.12
C ARG A 67 -7.01 -7.73 4.07
N VAL A 68 -7.73 -8.22 5.09
CA VAL A 68 -8.40 -7.37 6.09
C VAL A 68 -7.39 -6.53 6.83
N ILE A 69 -6.31 -7.13 7.35
CA ILE A 69 -5.27 -6.40 8.07
C ILE A 69 -4.59 -5.36 7.17
N ILE A 70 -4.28 -5.69 5.92
CA ILE A 70 -3.67 -4.73 4.99
C ILE A 70 -4.63 -3.56 4.73
N LEU A 71 -5.89 -3.86 4.44
CA LEU A 71 -6.91 -2.85 4.17
C LEU A 71 -7.14 -1.95 5.38
N ASP A 72 -7.32 -2.52 6.56
CA ASP A 72 -7.54 -1.78 7.81
C ASP A 72 -6.31 -0.95 8.20
N THR A 73 -5.11 -1.48 8.00
CA THR A 73 -3.85 -0.77 8.30
C THR A 73 -3.67 0.41 7.35
N VAL A 74 -3.78 0.19 6.04
CA VAL A 74 -3.58 1.25 5.05
C VAL A 74 -4.67 2.30 5.17
N ARG A 75 -5.94 1.92 5.22
CA ARG A 75 -7.04 2.89 5.39
C ARG A 75 -6.99 3.60 6.73
N GLY A 76 -6.69 2.88 7.81
CA GLY A 76 -6.56 3.45 9.15
C GLY A 76 -5.47 4.51 9.20
N MET A 77 -4.31 4.23 8.58
CA MET A 77 -3.23 5.19 8.41
C MET A 77 -3.66 6.41 7.59
N LEU A 78 -4.30 6.20 6.43
CA LEU A 78 -4.65 7.27 5.51
C LEU A 78 -5.83 8.14 5.99
N ARG A 79 -6.74 7.60 6.80
CA ARG A 79 -7.89 8.32 7.37
C ARG A 79 -7.50 9.57 8.15
N HIS A 80 -6.28 9.59 8.70
CA HIS A 80 -5.77 10.74 9.45
C HIS A 80 -4.90 11.69 8.62
N LEU A 81 -4.63 11.36 7.36
CA LEU A 81 -3.96 12.25 6.43
C LEU A 81 -4.99 13.19 5.81
N LYS A 82 -4.73 14.50 5.85
CA LYS A 82 -5.59 15.50 5.20
C LYS A 82 -5.73 15.18 3.71
N MET A 83 -6.96 15.25 3.20
CA MET A 83 -7.34 15.14 1.78
C MET A 83 -7.31 13.75 1.12
N ALA A 84 -6.95 12.67 1.82
CA ALA A 84 -7.25 11.33 1.31
C ALA A 84 -8.74 11.05 1.56
N ASP A 85 -9.49 10.62 0.54
CA ASP A 85 -10.74 9.92 0.80
C ASP A 85 -10.36 8.49 1.23
N PRO A 86 -10.47 8.15 2.52
CA PRO A 86 -10.04 6.84 3.01
C PRO A 86 -10.92 5.71 2.49
N GLU A 87 -12.14 6.01 2.05
CA GLU A 87 -13.08 5.04 1.49
C GLU A 87 -12.99 4.97 -0.04
N GLY A 88 -12.32 5.94 -0.66
CA GLY A 88 -12.04 6.01 -2.09
C GLY A 88 -11.00 4.99 -2.57
N ALA A 89 -10.81 4.95 -3.89
CA ALA A 89 -9.74 4.18 -4.51
C ALA A 89 -8.38 4.79 -4.11
N ILE A 90 -7.45 3.97 -3.63
CA ILE A 90 -6.13 4.39 -3.15
C ILE A 90 -5.05 3.69 -3.98
N THR A 91 -4.11 4.48 -4.50
CA THR A 91 -2.90 3.97 -5.13
C THR A 91 -1.66 4.51 -4.44
N ILE A 92 -0.78 3.62 -4.00
CA ILE A 92 0.51 3.95 -3.39
C ILE A 92 1.59 3.30 -4.25
N GLU A 93 2.55 4.07 -4.71
CA GLU A 93 3.71 3.60 -5.47
C GLU A 93 4.96 4.10 -4.76
N VAL A 94 5.94 3.22 -4.60
CA VAL A 94 7.21 3.52 -3.94
C VAL A 94 8.35 2.93 -4.76
N ASP A 95 9.35 3.76 -4.99
CA ASP A 95 10.64 3.38 -5.55
C ASP A 95 11.72 3.56 -4.46
N LEU A 96 12.41 2.46 -4.13
CA LEU A 96 13.46 2.42 -3.11
C LEU A 96 14.86 2.59 -3.72
N GLU A 97 15.02 2.53 -5.05
CA GLU A 97 16.32 2.75 -5.70
C GLU A 97 16.72 4.24 -5.73
N GLY A 98 15.83 5.14 -5.30
CA GLY A 98 16.05 6.58 -5.23
C GLY A 98 16.44 7.16 -3.86
N GLU A 99 16.64 6.33 -2.81
CA GLU A 99 17.19 6.75 -1.51
C GLU A 99 18.73 6.69 -1.46
#